data_AF-A0A2E6WBW8-F1
#
_entry.id   AF-A0A2E6WBW8-F1
#
_cell.length_a   1.000
_cell.length_b   1.000
_cell.length_c   1.000
_cell.angle_alpha   90.00
_cell.angle_beta   90.00
_cell.angle_gamma   90.00
#
_symmetry.space_group_name_H-M   'P 1'
#
loop_
_entity.id
_entity.type
_entity.pdbx_description
1 polymer ?
#
loop_
_entity_poly.entity_id
_entity_poly.type
_entity_poly.pdbx_seq_one_letter_code
_entity_poly.pdbx_strand_id
1 'polypeptide(L)'
;MKIKPLTLLGLFATLIGPMASSLVGQSPLPRTFQELDQLAPEQRNELRQKKVRFEQLTEEQQHAHRSFNSRLNSAENSQQLRKVMLSYTQWLLDLESDERQRILDLPVDQRVAEVIKLVKQEKERRFKELLDTNLSGEDLTAFGAWYDRWLVKKSPVIEELGKQIDEPVTKTLMANMENKKHRNTIIVVALLRKYGDSLWQDWFEDWESDVTGLIGSMSETAQILYASAENAQQRLRLVLRWGYYSFVAQSMPDVSEDRLLEFYNSELTQDHREILDRQSPTQWLPMLRRFYFQYRMPEMIRRMLGPQKPS
;
A
#
# COMPACT_ATOMS: atom_id res chain seq x y z
N MET A 1 -30.88 -3.82 -30.13
CA MET A 1 -29.51 -3.90 -30.69
C MET A 1 -28.78 -5.03 -30.02
N LYS A 2 -28.45 -6.09 -30.76
CA LYS A 2 -27.71 -7.26 -30.26
C LYS A 2 -26.22 -6.99 -30.43
N ILE A 3 -25.49 -6.86 -29.33
CA ILE A 3 -24.02 -6.80 -29.33
C ILE A 3 -23.54 -8.25 -29.44
N LYS A 4 -22.80 -8.58 -30.51
CA LYS A 4 -22.15 -9.88 -30.69
C LYS A 4 -20.95 -9.98 -29.73
N PRO A 5 -20.73 -11.10 -29.03
CA PRO A 5 -19.47 -11.35 -28.37
C PRO A 5 -18.39 -11.63 -29.42
N LEU A 6 -17.32 -10.82 -29.43
CA LEU A 6 -16.18 -10.98 -30.31
C LEU A 6 -15.22 -11.99 -29.67
N THR A 7 -15.36 -13.26 -30.04
CA THR A 7 -14.37 -14.32 -29.78
C THR A 7 -13.19 -14.12 -30.72
N LEU A 8 -12.10 -13.51 -30.23
CA LEU A 8 -10.77 -13.55 -30.86
C LEU A 8 -9.73 -12.94 -29.90
N LEU A 9 -9.09 -13.79 -29.10
CA LEU A 9 -7.73 -13.66 -28.55
C LEU A 9 -7.48 -14.81 -27.56
N GLY A 10 -7.44 -16.03 -28.08
CA GLY A 10 -6.66 -17.11 -27.48
C GLY A 10 -5.26 -17.09 -28.10
N LEU A 11 -4.24 -17.40 -27.30
CA LEU A 11 -2.81 -17.51 -27.65
C LEU A 11 -2.01 -16.19 -27.72
N PHE A 12 -1.63 -15.67 -26.54
CA PHE A 12 -0.31 -15.04 -26.35
C PHE A 12 0.22 -15.44 -24.97
N ALA A 13 0.60 -16.70 -24.82
CA ALA A 13 1.24 -17.20 -23.60
C ALA A 13 2.38 -18.17 -23.95
N THR A 14 3.33 -17.73 -24.77
CA THR A 14 4.62 -18.43 -24.94
C THR A 14 5.67 -17.42 -25.38
N LEU A 15 6.43 -16.90 -24.41
CA LEU A 15 7.77 -16.26 -24.49
C LEU A 15 7.90 -15.18 -23.40
N ILE A 16 7.83 -15.58 -22.13
CA ILE A 16 8.38 -14.76 -21.04
C ILE A 16 9.71 -15.40 -20.64
N GLY A 17 10.76 -15.11 -21.41
CA GLY A 17 12.13 -15.29 -20.92
C GLY A 17 12.42 -14.27 -19.81
N PRO A 18 13.48 -14.48 -18.99
CA PRO A 18 13.81 -13.57 -17.90
C PRO A 18 14.10 -12.17 -18.47
N MET A 19 13.14 -11.26 -18.30
CA MET A 19 13.30 -9.85 -18.63
C MET A 19 13.99 -9.21 -17.42
N ALA A 20 15.31 -9.03 -17.51
CA ALA A 20 16.00 -8.09 -16.64
C ALA A 20 15.29 -6.73 -16.75
N SER A 21 15.03 -6.09 -15.62
CA SER A 21 14.33 -4.81 -15.49
C SER A 21 14.89 -3.78 -16.48
N SER A 22 14.14 -3.50 -17.56
CA SER A 22 14.64 -2.66 -18.64
C SER A 22 14.60 -1.18 -18.28
N LEU A 23 15.76 -0.54 -18.21
CA LEU A 23 15.91 0.92 -18.06
C LEU A 23 15.33 1.67 -19.28
N VAL A 24 15.28 1.03 -20.45
CA VAL A 24 14.74 1.61 -21.70
C VAL A 24 13.21 1.80 -21.67
N GLY A 25 12.48 1.16 -20.75
CA GLY A 25 11.01 1.26 -20.67
C GLY A 25 10.49 2.61 -20.17
N GLN A 26 11.34 3.44 -19.57
CA GLN A 26 10.93 4.68 -18.88
C GLN A 26 11.32 5.98 -19.61
N SER A 27 12.18 5.90 -20.64
CA SER A 27 12.60 7.07 -21.43
C SER A 27 11.92 7.09 -22.81
N PRO A 28 11.69 8.27 -23.41
CA PRO A 28 11.18 8.35 -24.78
C PRO A 28 12.14 7.61 -25.72
N LEU A 29 11.61 6.69 -26.53
CA LEU A 29 12.39 5.93 -27.49
C LEU A 29 13.02 6.88 -28.53
N PRO A 30 14.29 6.67 -28.90
CA PRO A 30 14.95 7.48 -29.92
C PRO A 30 14.23 7.30 -31.26
N ARG A 31 13.95 8.41 -31.93
CA ARG A 31 13.25 8.48 -33.22
C ARG A 31 14.22 8.60 -34.40
N THR A 32 15.47 8.93 -34.12
CA THR A 32 16.51 9.14 -35.13
C THR A 32 17.79 8.36 -34.80
N PHE A 33 18.63 8.13 -35.81
CA PHE A 33 19.95 7.51 -35.62
C PHE A 33 20.87 8.35 -34.73
N GLN A 34 20.76 9.69 -34.79
CA GLN A 34 21.51 10.60 -33.90
C GLN A 34 21.10 10.44 -32.44
N GLU A 35 19.80 10.28 -32.14
CA GLU A 35 19.32 10.02 -30.77
C GLU A 35 19.77 8.64 -30.27
N LEU A 36 19.83 7.63 -31.15
CA LEU A 36 20.37 6.30 -30.82
C LEU A 36 21.86 6.36 -30.43
N ASP A 37 22.64 7.23 -31.09
CA ASP A 37 24.07 7.41 -30.80
C ASP A 37 24.35 8.18 -29.51
N GLN A 38 23.35 8.92 -29.00
CA GLN A 38 23.41 9.60 -27.71
C GLN A 38 23.06 8.70 -26.53
N LEU A 39 22.50 7.51 -26.77
CA LEU A 39 22.21 6.54 -25.70
C LEU A 39 23.49 5.96 -25.12
N ALA A 40 23.47 5.73 -23.81
CA ALA A 40 24.52 5.02 -23.10
C ALA A 40 24.74 3.61 -23.73
N PRO A 41 25.98 3.09 -23.72
CA PRO A 41 26.29 1.79 -24.32
C PRO A 41 25.38 0.65 -23.82
N GLU A 42 25.01 0.66 -22.53
CA GLU A 42 24.11 -0.36 -21.96
C GLU A 42 22.71 -0.28 -22.60
N GLN A 43 22.14 0.92 -22.70
CA GLN A 43 20.81 1.14 -23.28
C GLN A 43 20.78 0.76 -24.77
N ARG A 44 21.85 1.04 -25.51
CA ARG A 44 21.98 0.68 -26.93
C ARG A 44 22.08 -0.83 -27.13
N ASN A 45 22.82 -1.52 -26.26
CA ASN A 45 22.88 -2.98 -26.26
C ASN A 45 21.52 -3.60 -25.92
N GLU A 46 20.81 -3.05 -24.94
CA GLU A 46 19.47 -3.51 -24.55
C GLU A 46 18.48 -3.37 -25.71
N LEU A 47 18.49 -2.24 -26.42
CA LEU A 47 17.69 -2.03 -27.64
C LEU A 47 18.06 -3.01 -28.76
N ARG A 48 19.35 -3.27 -28.97
CA ARG A 48 19.81 -4.24 -29.97
C ARG A 48 19.31 -5.64 -29.64
N GLN A 49 19.40 -6.07 -28.37
CA GLN A 49 18.87 -7.37 -27.94
C GLN A 49 17.36 -7.46 -28.09
N LYS A 50 16.62 -6.39 -27.79
CA LYS A 50 15.17 -6.31 -28.01
C LYS A 50 14.82 -6.42 -29.50
N LYS A 51 15.57 -5.75 -30.37
CA LYS A 51 15.41 -5.84 -31.83
C LYS A 51 15.64 -7.27 -32.34
N VAL A 52 16.73 -7.91 -31.94
CA VAL A 52 17.03 -9.30 -32.33
C VAL A 52 15.90 -10.24 -31.89
N ARG A 53 15.43 -10.14 -30.64
CA ARG A 53 14.30 -10.95 -30.15
C ARG A 53 13.02 -10.70 -30.94
N PHE A 54 12.75 -9.45 -31.32
CA PHE A 54 11.59 -9.12 -32.14
C PHE A 54 11.69 -9.69 -33.56
N GLU A 55 12.88 -9.65 -34.17
CA GLU A 55 13.14 -10.20 -35.51
C GLU A 55 13.08 -11.73 -35.54
N GLN A 56 13.29 -12.39 -34.40
CA GLN A 56 13.13 -13.85 -34.25
C GLN A 56 11.66 -14.30 -34.16
N LEU A 57 10.71 -13.38 -33.96
CA LEU A 57 9.28 -13.70 -33.95
C LEU A 57 8.77 -13.99 -35.36
N THR A 58 7.70 -14.79 -35.47
CA THR A 58 7.03 -15.00 -36.77
C THR A 58 6.43 -13.69 -37.29
N GLU A 59 6.22 -13.59 -38.61
CA GLU A 59 5.61 -12.38 -39.20
C GLU A 59 4.26 -12.03 -38.58
N GLU A 60 3.45 -13.04 -38.26
CA GLU A 60 2.17 -12.88 -37.58
C GLU A 60 2.34 -12.26 -36.18
N GLN A 61 3.29 -12.77 -35.40
CA GLN A 61 3.61 -12.23 -34.07
C GLN A 61 4.16 -10.79 -34.16
N GLN A 62 5.08 -10.53 -35.09
CA GLN A 62 5.60 -9.19 -35.33
C GLN A 62 4.48 -8.21 -35.69
N HIS A 63 3.57 -8.62 -36.58
CA HIS A 63 2.41 -7.81 -36.97
C HIS A 63 1.47 -7.57 -35.79
N ALA A 64 1.19 -8.59 -34.97
CA ALA A 64 0.36 -8.46 -33.78
C ALA A 64 0.95 -7.44 -32.79
N HIS A 65 2.26 -7.49 -32.53
CA HIS A 65 2.96 -6.52 -31.68
C HIS A 65 2.91 -5.09 -32.24
N ARG A 66 3.13 -4.91 -33.55
CA ARG A 66 3.04 -3.59 -34.21
C ARG A 66 1.62 -3.02 -34.12
N SER A 67 0.61 -3.85 -34.38
CA SER A 67 -0.80 -3.48 -34.27
C SER A 67 -1.19 -3.12 -32.84
N PHE A 68 -0.73 -3.90 -31.86
CA PHE A 68 -0.92 -3.58 -30.44
C PHE A 68 -0.27 -2.24 -30.05
N ASN A 69 0.99 -2.00 -30.43
CA ASN A 69 1.68 -0.75 -30.14
C ASN A 69 1.00 0.46 -30.81
N SER A 70 0.50 0.30 -32.04
CA SER A 70 -0.29 1.32 -32.73
C SER A 70 -1.56 1.66 -31.96
N ARG A 71 -2.34 0.66 -31.55
CA ARG A 71 -3.55 0.86 -30.72
C ARG A 71 -3.24 1.54 -29.39
N LEU A 72 -2.16 1.13 -28.72
CA LEU A 72 -1.73 1.72 -27.45
C LEU A 72 -1.35 3.20 -27.60
N ASN A 73 -0.69 3.57 -28.70
CA ASN A 73 -0.30 4.96 -28.98
C ASN A 73 -1.47 5.85 -29.36
N SER A 74 -2.47 5.31 -30.05
CA SER A 74 -3.65 6.05 -30.49
C SER A 74 -4.72 6.20 -29.39
N ALA A 75 -4.55 5.55 -28.25
CA ALA A 75 -5.47 5.67 -27.11
C ALA A 75 -5.32 7.03 -26.41
N GLU A 76 -6.44 7.66 -26.06
CA GLU A 76 -6.48 8.95 -25.36
C GLU A 76 -5.70 8.93 -24.02
N ASN A 77 -5.69 7.77 -23.35
CA ASN A 77 -5.00 7.51 -22.08
C ASN A 77 -3.71 6.67 -22.25
N SER A 78 -3.03 6.75 -23.40
CA SER A 78 -1.85 5.94 -23.75
C SER A 78 -0.75 5.90 -22.69
N GLN A 79 -0.42 7.04 -22.06
CA GLN A 79 0.59 7.11 -21.00
C GLN A 79 0.18 6.32 -19.76
N GLN A 80 -1.08 6.46 -19.32
CA GLN A 80 -1.60 5.74 -18.15
C GLN A 80 -1.65 4.23 -18.43
N LEU A 81 -2.07 3.83 -19.62
CA LEU A 81 -2.07 2.42 -20.03
C LEU A 81 -0.66 1.81 -20.00
N ARG A 82 0.35 2.53 -20.50
CA ARG A 82 1.75 2.09 -20.42
C ARG A 82 2.21 1.89 -18.99
N LYS A 83 1.88 2.82 -18.09
CA LYS A 83 2.21 2.71 -16.67
C LYS A 83 1.57 1.46 -16.05
N VAL A 84 0.28 1.24 -16.28
CA VAL A 84 -0.44 0.06 -15.77
C VAL A 84 0.17 -1.24 -16.31
N MET A 85 0.48 -1.31 -17.60
CA MET A 85 1.11 -2.49 -18.21
C MET A 85 2.48 -2.80 -17.62
N LEU A 86 3.32 -1.78 -17.42
CA LEU A 86 4.63 -1.94 -16.80
C LEU A 86 4.51 -2.42 -15.35
N SER A 87 3.65 -1.79 -14.56
CA SER A 87 3.40 -2.20 -13.17
C SER A 87 2.86 -3.62 -13.08
N TYR A 88 1.93 -4.00 -13.95
CA TYR A 88 1.38 -5.35 -14.01
C TYR A 88 2.43 -6.40 -14.38
N THR A 89 3.28 -6.07 -15.37
CA THR A 89 4.36 -6.96 -15.81
C THR A 89 5.39 -7.13 -14.70
N GLN A 90 5.78 -6.05 -14.03
CA GLN A 90 6.70 -6.12 -12.90
C GLN A 90 6.11 -6.97 -11.77
N TRP A 91 4.86 -6.72 -11.38
CA TRP A 91 4.19 -7.52 -10.36
C TRP A 91 4.15 -9.01 -10.72
N LEU A 92 3.86 -9.37 -11.98
CA LEU A 92 3.94 -10.77 -12.42
C LEU A 92 5.35 -11.36 -12.28
N LEU A 93 6.38 -10.56 -12.56
CA LEU A 93 7.78 -10.98 -12.42
C LEU A 93 8.23 -11.16 -10.96
N ASP A 94 7.54 -10.51 -10.02
CA ASP A 94 7.79 -10.63 -8.59
C ASP A 94 7.10 -11.87 -7.97
N LEU A 95 6.15 -12.48 -8.67
CA LEU A 95 5.50 -13.74 -8.25
C LEU A 95 6.40 -14.96 -8.46
N GLU A 96 6.23 -15.96 -7.59
CA GLU A 96 6.77 -17.31 -7.75
C GLU A 96 6.33 -17.92 -9.08
N SER A 97 7.18 -18.79 -9.66
CA SER A 97 6.98 -19.30 -11.02
C SER A 97 5.64 -20.00 -11.22
N ASP A 98 5.22 -20.82 -10.24
CA ASP A 98 3.95 -21.56 -10.30
C ASP A 98 2.74 -20.63 -10.19
N GLU A 99 2.82 -19.59 -9.36
CA GLU A 99 1.76 -18.62 -9.18
C GLU A 99 1.61 -17.72 -10.41
N ARG A 100 2.74 -17.28 -10.99
CA ARG A 100 2.77 -16.56 -12.26
C ARG A 100 2.12 -17.36 -13.37
N GLN A 101 2.48 -18.64 -13.51
CA GLN A 101 1.93 -19.50 -14.55
C GLN A 101 0.42 -19.66 -14.38
N ARG A 102 -0.05 -19.95 -13.16
CA ARG A 102 -1.47 -20.01 -12.82
C ARG A 102 -2.24 -18.76 -13.25
N ILE A 103 -1.69 -17.57 -13.00
CA ILE A 103 -2.33 -16.30 -13.39
C ILE A 103 -2.36 -16.13 -14.91
N LEU A 104 -1.29 -16.52 -15.61
CA LEU A 104 -1.21 -16.42 -17.07
C LEU A 104 -2.13 -17.41 -17.79
N ASP A 105 -2.48 -18.53 -17.16
CA ASP A 105 -3.40 -19.53 -17.71
C ASP A 105 -4.88 -19.12 -17.55
N LEU A 106 -5.18 -18.16 -16.67
CA LEU A 106 -6.55 -17.65 -16.51
C LEU A 106 -7.01 -16.84 -17.73
N PRO A 107 -8.31 -16.96 -18.11
CA PRO A 107 -8.97 -16.03 -19.02
C PRO A 107 -8.83 -14.58 -18.53
N VAL A 108 -8.76 -13.62 -19.47
CA VAL A 108 -8.51 -12.19 -19.15
C VAL A 108 -9.43 -11.66 -18.06
N ASP A 109 -10.73 -11.94 -18.16
CA ASP A 109 -11.74 -11.45 -17.21
C ASP A 109 -11.55 -12.02 -15.81
N GLN A 110 -11.10 -13.28 -15.71
CA GLN A 110 -10.81 -13.94 -14.44
C GLN A 110 -9.45 -13.50 -13.87
N ARG A 111 -8.50 -13.17 -14.75
CA ARG A 111 -7.16 -12.73 -14.37
C ARG A 111 -7.20 -11.44 -13.56
N VAL A 112 -8.00 -10.47 -13.99
CA VAL A 112 -8.15 -9.19 -13.26
C VAL A 112 -8.72 -9.43 -11.86
N ALA A 113 -9.75 -10.27 -11.73
CA ALA A 113 -10.35 -10.60 -10.44
C ALA A 113 -9.35 -11.29 -9.50
N GLU A 114 -8.57 -12.23 -10.01
CA GLU A 114 -7.57 -12.93 -9.21
C GLU A 114 -6.40 -12.01 -8.81
N VAL A 115 -5.95 -11.13 -9.72
CA VAL A 115 -4.93 -10.10 -9.40
C VAL A 115 -5.41 -9.19 -8.27
N ILE A 116 -6.66 -8.71 -8.35
CA ILE A 116 -7.25 -7.86 -7.29
C ILE A 116 -7.25 -8.62 -5.95
N LYS A 117 -7.64 -9.89 -5.96
CA LYS A 117 -7.65 -10.73 -4.76
C LYS A 117 -6.25 -10.92 -4.18
N LEU A 118 -5.25 -11.24 -5.00
CA LEU A 118 -3.87 -11.44 -4.55
C LEU A 118 -3.26 -10.15 -3.99
N VAL A 119 -3.44 -9.03 -4.68
CA VAL A 119 -3.00 -7.71 -4.20
C VAL A 119 -3.68 -7.37 -2.87
N LYS A 120 -4.97 -7.70 -2.70
CA LYS A 120 -5.68 -7.53 -1.43
C LYS A 120 -5.06 -8.39 -0.33
N GLN A 121 -4.87 -9.69 -0.59
CA GLN A 121 -4.28 -10.63 0.36
C GLN A 121 -2.85 -10.25 0.76
N GLU A 122 -2.04 -9.79 -0.19
CA GLU A 122 -0.68 -9.34 0.09
C GLU A 122 -0.67 -8.08 0.96
N LYS A 123 -1.56 -7.12 0.70
CA LYS A 123 -1.77 -5.97 1.58
C LYS A 123 -2.20 -6.41 2.98
N GLU A 124 -3.15 -7.33 3.07
CA GLU A 124 -3.62 -7.88 4.35
C GLU A 124 -2.51 -8.59 5.14
N ARG A 125 -1.67 -9.40 4.46
CA ARG A 125 -0.53 -10.08 5.07
C ARG A 125 0.52 -9.09 5.55
N ARG A 126 0.99 -8.18 4.68
CA ARG A 126 1.96 -7.13 5.03
C ARG A 126 1.43 -6.32 6.21
N PHE A 127 0.13 -6.06 6.24
CA PHE A 127 -0.50 -5.33 7.32
C PHE A 127 -0.48 -6.10 8.66
N LYS A 128 -0.86 -7.38 8.66
CA LYS A 128 -0.79 -8.24 9.85
C LYS A 128 0.64 -8.33 10.41
N GLU A 129 1.63 -8.48 9.54
CA GLU A 129 3.05 -8.56 9.91
C GLU A 129 3.56 -7.26 10.57
N LEU A 130 3.08 -6.10 10.13
CA LEU A 130 3.56 -4.80 10.58
C LEU A 130 2.97 -4.35 11.92
N LEU A 131 1.73 -4.75 12.24
CA LEU A 131 0.97 -4.10 13.31
C LEU A 131 0.48 -5.03 14.42
N ASP A 132 0.80 -6.33 14.33
CA ASP A 132 0.48 -7.35 15.34
C ASP A 132 -1.00 -7.25 15.78
N THR A 133 -1.87 -7.02 14.80
CA THR A 133 -3.30 -6.88 15.06
C THR A 133 -3.94 -8.25 15.02
N ASN A 134 -4.66 -8.60 16.08
CA ASN A 134 -5.57 -9.75 16.10
C ASN A 134 -6.82 -9.56 15.21
N LEU A 135 -6.87 -8.51 14.38
CA LEU A 135 -7.96 -8.25 13.44
C LEU A 135 -7.71 -8.96 12.10
N SER A 136 -8.80 -9.40 11.47
CA SER A 136 -8.74 -9.86 10.08
C SER A 136 -8.57 -8.68 9.11
N GLY A 137 -8.14 -8.96 7.88
CA GLY A 137 -8.02 -7.92 6.85
C GLY A 137 -9.37 -7.27 6.49
N GLU A 138 -10.44 -8.06 6.53
CA GLU A 138 -11.81 -7.57 6.31
C GLU A 138 -12.26 -6.65 7.44
N ASP A 139 -11.99 -7.01 8.69
CA ASP A 139 -12.28 -6.17 9.86
C ASP A 139 -11.56 -4.83 9.79
N LEU A 140 -10.28 -4.84 9.41
CA LEU A 140 -9.49 -3.61 9.28
C LEU A 140 -9.97 -2.73 8.13
N THR A 141 -10.41 -3.35 7.04
CA THR A 141 -11.01 -2.64 5.90
C THR A 141 -12.34 -2.02 6.31
N ALA A 142 -13.20 -2.78 7.01
CA ALA A 142 -14.48 -2.31 7.52
C ALA A 142 -14.29 -1.18 8.54
N PHE A 143 -13.34 -1.36 9.48
CA PHE A 143 -12.97 -0.35 10.46
C PHE A 143 -12.42 0.90 9.78
N GLY A 144 -11.54 0.75 8.79
CA GLY A 144 -10.98 1.87 8.03
C GLY A 144 -12.05 2.68 7.32
N ALA A 145 -12.97 2.01 6.63
CA ALA A 145 -14.08 2.67 5.97
C ALA A 145 -15.00 3.40 6.96
N TRP A 146 -15.23 2.82 8.14
CA TRP A 146 -15.97 3.49 9.21
C TRP A 146 -15.20 4.69 9.77
N TYR A 147 -13.92 4.55 10.06
CA TYR A 147 -13.08 5.60 10.63
C TYR A 147 -13.00 6.80 9.70
N ASP A 148 -12.89 6.55 8.39
CA ASP A 148 -12.97 7.56 7.35
C ASP A 148 -14.30 8.34 7.38
N ARG A 149 -15.43 7.64 7.49
CA ARG A 149 -16.75 8.29 7.59
C ARG A 149 -16.87 9.07 8.89
N TRP A 150 -16.35 8.53 9.99
CA TRP A 150 -16.33 9.19 11.29
C TRP A 150 -15.50 10.48 11.27
N LEU A 151 -14.29 10.45 10.68
CA LEU A 151 -13.43 11.62 10.50
C LEU A 151 -14.08 12.72 9.65
N VAL A 152 -14.87 12.33 8.64
CA VAL A 152 -15.65 13.28 7.83
C VAL A 152 -16.80 13.86 8.66
N LYS A 153 -17.59 13.01 9.33
CA LYS A 153 -18.73 13.41 10.19
C LYS A 153 -18.27 14.37 11.30
N LYS A 154 -17.15 14.10 11.95
CA LYS A 154 -16.61 14.90 13.06
C LYS A 154 -15.61 15.98 12.61
N SER A 155 -15.42 16.17 11.30
CA SER A 155 -14.44 17.13 10.78
C SER A 155 -14.56 18.55 11.36
N PRO A 156 -15.76 19.16 11.51
CA PRO A 156 -15.86 20.51 12.06
C PRO A 156 -15.34 20.61 13.49
N VAL A 157 -15.66 19.62 14.32
CA VAL A 157 -15.22 19.54 15.72
C VAL A 157 -13.70 19.32 15.77
N ILE A 158 -13.19 18.39 14.97
CA ILE A 158 -11.75 18.09 14.89
C ILE A 158 -10.98 19.34 14.47
N GLU A 159 -11.43 20.07 13.45
CA GLU A 159 -10.75 21.27 12.97
C GLU A 159 -10.73 22.39 14.03
N GLU A 160 -11.81 22.55 14.80
CA GLU A 160 -11.86 23.52 15.88
C GLU A 160 -10.89 23.15 17.01
N LEU A 161 -10.89 21.88 17.44
CA LEU A 161 -9.94 21.38 18.43
C LEU A 161 -8.49 21.50 17.95
N GLY A 162 -8.25 21.30 16.65
CA GLY A 162 -6.94 21.44 16.03
C GLY A 162 -6.31 22.82 16.18
N LYS A 163 -7.12 23.88 16.34
CA LYS A 163 -6.61 25.25 16.60
C LYS A 163 -5.91 25.37 17.96
N GLN A 164 -6.22 24.48 18.90
CA GLN A 164 -5.63 24.44 20.24
C GLN A 164 -4.28 23.72 20.29
N ILE A 165 -3.83 23.16 19.16
CA ILE A 165 -2.52 22.51 19.04
C ILE A 165 -1.48 23.58 18.75
N ASP A 166 -0.58 23.84 19.70
CA ASP A 166 0.48 24.85 19.56
C ASP A 166 1.85 24.31 19.15
N GLU A 167 1.99 22.99 19.03
CA GLU A 167 3.26 22.35 18.66
C GLU A 167 3.69 22.75 17.23
N PRO A 168 4.84 23.42 17.04
CA PRO A 168 5.27 23.94 15.73
C PRO A 168 5.44 22.86 14.65
N VAL A 169 5.97 21.69 15.03
CA VAL A 169 6.15 20.55 14.12
C VAL A 169 4.80 20.07 13.59
N THR A 170 3.83 19.90 14.49
CA THR A 170 2.47 19.46 14.14
C THR A 170 1.76 20.50 13.28
N LYS A 171 1.87 21.80 13.58
CA LYS A 171 1.33 22.89 12.73
C LYS A 171 1.90 22.84 11.31
N THR A 172 3.22 22.68 11.18
CA THR A 172 3.89 22.58 9.88
C THR A 172 3.45 21.35 9.10
N LEU A 173 3.35 20.20 9.78
CA LEU A 173 2.88 18.95 9.17
C LEU A 173 1.44 19.10 8.65
N MET A 174 0.54 19.69 9.45
CA MET A 174 -0.87 19.90 9.05
C MET A 174 -1.02 20.89 7.90
N ALA A 175 -0.20 21.95 7.85
CA ALA A 175 -0.23 22.95 6.78
C ALA A 175 0.13 22.37 5.41
N ASN A 176 1.01 21.37 5.38
CA ASN A 176 1.47 20.72 4.15
C ASN A 176 0.59 19.53 3.71
N MET A 177 -0.52 19.25 4.41
CA MET A 177 -1.41 18.14 4.07
C MET A 177 -2.60 18.60 3.24
N GLU A 178 -2.62 18.19 1.97
CA GLU A 178 -3.78 18.41 1.07
C GLU A 178 -4.97 17.52 1.45
N ASN A 179 -4.71 16.29 1.89
CA ASN A 179 -5.77 15.36 2.26
C ASN A 179 -6.35 15.70 3.64
N LYS A 180 -7.59 16.21 3.63
CA LYS A 180 -8.34 16.60 4.84
C LYS A 180 -8.48 15.45 5.85
N LYS A 181 -8.68 14.20 5.38
CA LYS A 181 -8.79 13.04 6.29
C LYS A 181 -7.49 12.78 7.02
N HIS A 182 -6.37 12.81 6.30
CA HIS A 182 -5.05 12.64 6.90
C HIS A 182 -4.76 13.73 7.93
N ARG A 183 -5.08 14.99 7.58
CA ARG A 183 -4.97 16.12 8.51
C ARG A 183 -5.80 15.92 9.77
N ASN A 184 -7.06 15.49 9.63
CA ASN A 184 -7.94 15.21 10.77
C ASN A 184 -7.39 14.08 11.66
N THR A 185 -6.85 13.01 11.07
CA THR A 185 -6.18 11.94 11.85
C THR A 185 -5.00 12.50 12.64
N ILE A 186 -4.16 13.33 12.04
CA ILE A 186 -3.02 13.96 12.73
C ILE A 186 -3.50 14.85 13.87
N ILE A 187 -4.57 15.62 13.68
CA ILE A 187 -5.17 16.42 14.75
C ILE A 187 -5.63 15.52 15.90
N VAL A 188 -6.38 14.47 15.61
CA VAL A 188 -6.85 13.50 16.62
C VAL A 188 -5.68 12.91 17.40
N VAL A 189 -4.63 12.46 16.70
CA VAL A 189 -3.41 11.93 17.31
C VAL A 189 -2.69 12.97 18.19
N ALA A 190 -2.61 14.21 17.74
CA ALA A 190 -1.96 15.30 18.48
C ALA A 190 -2.76 15.71 19.73
N LEU A 191 -4.09 15.75 19.64
CA LEU A 191 -4.97 15.99 20.78
C LEU A 191 -4.83 14.89 21.84
N LEU A 192 -4.84 13.63 21.41
CA LEU A 192 -4.61 12.48 22.27
C LEU A 192 -3.22 12.51 22.92
N ARG A 193 -2.19 12.97 22.20
CA ARG A 193 -0.85 13.14 22.77
C ARG A 193 -0.81 14.23 23.85
N LYS A 194 -1.52 15.34 23.64
CA LYS A 194 -1.51 16.50 24.53
C LYS A 194 -2.37 16.29 25.78
N TYR A 195 -3.53 15.68 25.64
CA TYR A 195 -4.55 15.59 26.70
C TYR A 195 -4.84 14.17 27.16
N GLY A 196 -4.28 13.14 26.50
CA GLY A 196 -4.65 11.75 26.74
C GLY A 196 -6.05 11.43 26.21
N ASP A 197 -6.69 10.45 26.84
CA ASP A 197 -8.06 10.01 26.52
C ASP A 197 -9.14 10.61 27.44
N SER A 198 -8.76 11.49 28.37
CA SER A 198 -9.66 12.05 29.39
C SER A 198 -10.74 12.98 28.82
N LEU A 199 -10.39 13.78 27.80
CA LEU A 199 -11.32 14.72 27.16
C LEU A 199 -12.07 14.10 25.97
N TRP A 200 -11.88 12.81 25.70
CA TRP A 200 -12.43 12.18 24.51
C TRP A 200 -13.96 12.19 24.51
N GLN A 201 -14.58 11.87 25.65
CA GLN A 201 -16.04 11.88 25.77
C GLN A 201 -16.60 13.29 25.59
N ASP A 202 -15.93 14.32 26.11
CA ASP A 202 -16.35 15.72 25.94
C ASP A 202 -16.27 16.17 24.48
N TRP A 203 -15.24 15.71 23.75
CA TRP A 203 -15.08 16.05 22.33
C TRP A 203 -16.02 15.26 21.42
N PHE A 204 -16.36 14.03 21.80
CA PHE A 204 -17.05 13.07 20.94
C PHE A 204 -18.11 12.27 21.72
N GLU A 205 -19.14 12.95 22.23
CA GLU A 205 -20.19 12.37 23.09
C GLU A 205 -20.79 11.04 22.55
N ASP A 206 -21.01 10.92 21.24
CA ASP A 206 -21.66 9.74 20.63
C ASP A 206 -20.70 8.60 20.22
N TRP A 207 -19.40 8.66 20.57
CA TRP A 207 -18.41 7.76 19.99
C TRP A 207 -18.68 6.28 20.31
N GLU A 208 -19.20 5.95 21.51
CA GLU A 208 -19.49 4.57 21.90
C GLU A 208 -20.63 3.97 21.08
N SER A 209 -21.67 4.75 20.80
CA SER A 209 -22.78 4.31 19.95
C SER A 209 -22.31 4.09 18.51
N ASP A 210 -21.53 5.04 17.98
CA ASP A 210 -20.96 4.95 16.63
C ASP A 210 -20.04 3.72 16.47
N VAL A 211 -19.27 3.35 17.50
CA VAL A 211 -18.40 2.17 17.50
C VAL A 211 -19.19 0.88 17.69
N THR A 212 -20.16 0.84 18.60
CA THR A 212 -20.88 -0.42 18.92
C THR A 212 -21.61 -0.98 17.71
N GLY A 213 -22.19 -0.10 16.88
CA GLY A 213 -22.80 -0.51 15.60
C GLY A 213 -21.79 -1.09 14.61
N LEU A 214 -20.56 -0.56 14.56
CA LEU A 214 -19.48 -1.13 13.75
C LEU A 214 -19.08 -2.51 14.28
N ILE A 215 -18.80 -2.63 15.58
CA ILE A 215 -18.31 -3.88 16.19
C ILE A 215 -19.29 -5.03 15.95
N GLY A 216 -20.60 -4.79 16.04
CA GLY A 216 -21.62 -5.81 15.74
C GLY A 216 -21.62 -6.32 14.30
N SER A 217 -20.98 -5.61 13.37
CA SER A 217 -20.82 -6.02 11.96
C SER A 217 -19.46 -6.66 11.65
N MET A 218 -18.53 -6.65 12.61
CA MET A 218 -17.19 -7.21 12.46
C MET A 218 -17.15 -8.69 12.86
N SER A 219 -16.02 -9.36 12.61
CA SER A 219 -15.81 -10.77 12.96
C SER A 219 -15.97 -11.04 14.46
N GLU A 220 -16.23 -12.30 14.80
CA GLU A 220 -16.31 -12.77 16.20
C GLU A 220 -15.02 -12.44 16.98
N THR A 221 -13.85 -12.54 16.34
CA THR A 221 -12.58 -12.17 16.97
C THR A 221 -12.55 -10.69 17.35
N ALA A 222 -12.97 -9.79 16.45
CA ALA A 222 -13.04 -8.36 16.74
C ALA A 222 -14.03 -8.05 17.87
N GLN A 223 -15.18 -8.72 17.86
CA GLN A 223 -16.19 -8.60 18.91
C GLN A 223 -15.64 -9.06 20.27
N ILE A 224 -14.97 -10.22 20.32
CA ILE A 224 -14.33 -10.74 21.54
C ILE A 224 -13.26 -9.77 22.05
N LEU A 225 -12.38 -9.27 21.18
CA LEU A 225 -11.35 -8.32 21.58
C LEU A 225 -11.96 -7.05 22.15
N TYR A 226 -13.02 -6.52 21.53
CA TYR A 226 -13.72 -5.34 22.03
C TYR A 226 -14.44 -5.61 23.36
N ALA A 227 -15.08 -6.77 23.50
CA ALA A 227 -15.75 -7.19 24.72
C ALA A 227 -14.79 -7.48 25.88
N SER A 228 -13.57 -7.96 25.58
CA SER A 228 -12.53 -8.26 26.56
C SER A 228 -11.92 -7.03 27.24
N ALA A 229 -12.15 -5.84 26.69
CA ALA A 229 -11.76 -4.59 27.33
C ALA A 229 -12.66 -4.33 28.56
N GLU A 230 -12.02 -4.13 29.71
CA GLU A 230 -12.63 -4.07 31.03
C GLU A 230 -13.50 -2.82 31.23
N ASN A 231 -13.19 -1.74 30.52
CA ASN A 231 -13.88 -0.46 30.66
C ASN A 231 -13.90 0.35 29.35
N ALA A 232 -14.69 1.43 29.35
CA ALA A 232 -14.86 2.33 28.21
C ALA A 232 -13.52 2.93 27.73
N GLN A 233 -12.60 3.24 28.65
CA GLN A 233 -11.29 3.79 28.33
C GLN A 233 -10.40 2.79 27.58
N GLN A 234 -10.41 1.52 27.99
CA GLN A 234 -9.69 0.45 27.27
C GLN A 234 -10.30 0.20 25.88
N ARG A 235 -11.64 0.22 25.76
CA ARG A 235 -12.33 0.12 24.46
C ARG A 235 -11.96 1.27 23.54
N LEU A 236 -11.92 2.49 24.07
CA LEU A 236 -11.51 3.67 23.33
C LEU A 236 -10.09 3.52 22.79
N ARG A 237 -9.13 3.13 23.65
CA ARG A 237 -7.73 2.91 23.23
C ARG A 237 -7.63 1.85 22.14
N LEU A 238 -8.43 0.77 22.23
CA LEU A 238 -8.47 -0.27 21.22
C LEU A 238 -8.97 0.26 19.86
N VAL A 239 -10.05 1.04 19.87
CA VAL A 239 -10.64 1.67 18.67
C VAL A 239 -9.66 2.68 18.06
N LEU A 240 -9.06 3.54 18.88
CA LEU A 240 -8.06 4.51 18.44
C LEU A 240 -6.85 3.84 17.82
N ARG A 241 -6.41 2.74 18.42
CA ARG A 241 -5.35 1.88 17.86
C ARG A 241 -5.75 1.36 16.48
N TRP A 242 -6.93 0.78 16.34
CA TRP A 242 -7.41 0.28 15.04
C TRP A 242 -7.58 1.39 14.00
N GLY A 243 -8.00 2.59 14.40
CA GLY A 243 -8.10 3.76 13.52
C GLY A 243 -6.76 4.25 13.04
N TYR A 244 -5.79 4.37 13.95
CA TYR A 244 -4.42 4.70 13.59
C TYR A 244 -3.81 3.65 12.66
N TYR A 245 -4.01 2.37 12.97
CA TYR A 245 -3.54 1.28 12.14
C TYR A 245 -4.15 1.31 10.74
N SER A 246 -5.46 1.56 10.62
CA SER A 246 -6.08 1.72 9.32
C SER A 246 -5.54 2.94 8.56
N PHE A 247 -5.36 4.07 9.25
CA PHE A 247 -4.74 5.26 8.66
C PHE A 247 -3.34 4.96 8.14
N VAL A 248 -2.52 4.27 8.93
CA VAL A 248 -1.19 3.84 8.50
C VAL A 248 -1.31 2.88 7.31
N ALA A 249 -2.22 1.90 7.31
CA ALA A 249 -2.45 0.99 6.17
C ALA A 249 -2.65 1.76 4.85
N GLN A 250 -3.46 2.81 4.92
CA GLN A 250 -3.87 3.60 3.77
C GLN A 250 -2.81 4.64 3.38
N SER A 251 -2.05 5.11 4.36
CA SER A 251 -1.05 6.18 4.20
C SER A 251 0.36 5.65 4.02
N MET A 252 0.59 4.34 4.10
CA MET A 252 1.84 3.70 3.73
C MET A 252 1.94 3.66 2.19
N PRO A 253 2.74 4.51 1.54
CA PRO A 253 3.29 4.13 0.24
C PRO A 253 4.14 2.86 0.43
N ASP A 254 4.38 2.11 -0.65
CA ASP A 254 5.50 1.15 -0.67
C ASP A 254 6.77 1.95 -0.31
N VAL A 255 7.23 1.82 0.94
CA VAL A 255 8.50 2.41 1.35
C VAL A 255 9.57 1.67 0.59
N SER A 256 10.31 2.41 -0.26
CA SER A 256 11.37 1.81 -1.06
C SER A 256 12.40 1.14 -0.17
N GLU A 257 13.04 0.09 -0.70
CA GLU A 257 14.12 -0.60 0.01
C GLU A 257 15.25 0.37 0.37
N ASP A 258 15.56 1.33 -0.51
CA ASP A 258 16.54 2.39 -0.24
C ASP A 258 16.21 3.19 1.03
N ARG A 259 14.94 3.55 1.23
CA ARG A 259 14.52 4.31 2.41
C ARG A 259 14.55 3.44 3.68
N LEU A 260 14.27 2.14 3.55
CA LEU A 260 14.38 1.19 4.67
C LEU A 260 15.84 0.96 5.05
N LEU A 261 16.74 0.86 4.07
CA LEU A 261 18.18 0.76 4.29
C LEU A 261 18.74 2.04 4.92
N GLU A 262 18.33 3.21 4.45
CA GLU A 262 18.69 4.48 5.08
C GLU A 262 18.27 4.50 6.55
N PHE A 263 17.03 4.10 6.84
CA PHE A 263 16.51 4.00 8.20
C PHE A 263 17.32 3.00 9.06
N TYR A 264 17.61 1.80 8.57
CA TYR A 264 18.44 0.81 9.26
C TYR A 264 19.82 1.37 9.62
N ASN A 265 20.45 2.09 8.69
CA ASN A 265 21.81 2.61 8.86
C ASN A 265 21.87 3.83 9.77
N SER A 266 20.90 4.75 9.66
CA SER A 266 21.01 6.11 10.23
C SER A 266 20.08 6.38 11.43
N GLU A 267 18.91 5.75 11.48
CA GLU A 267 17.87 6.07 12.46
C GLU A 267 17.64 4.97 13.49
N LEU A 268 17.91 3.71 13.13
CA LEU A 268 17.68 2.57 14.00
C LEU A 268 18.74 2.47 15.11
N THR A 269 18.33 2.27 16.37
CA THR A 269 19.28 2.08 17.48
C THR A 269 20.07 0.78 17.32
N GLN A 270 21.23 0.71 17.99
CA GLN A 270 22.07 -0.48 17.96
C GLN A 270 21.32 -1.72 18.47
N ASP A 271 20.58 -1.61 19.58
CA ASP A 271 19.79 -2.72 20.14
C ASP A 271 18.77 -3.28 19.14
N HIS A 272 18.06 -2.41 18.41
CA HIS A 272 17.08 -2.87 17.41
C HIS A 272 17.75 -3.42 16.15
N ARG A 273 18.94 -2.93 15.77
CA ARG A 273 19.75 -3.51 14.69
C ARG A 273 20.18 -4.92 15.05
N GLU A 274 20.69 -5.14 16.25
CA GLU A 274 21.11 -6.46 16.72
C GLU A 274 19.95 -7.47 16.75
N ILE A 275 18.73 -7.03 17.09
CA ILE A 275 17.52 -7.87 17.02
C ILE A 275 17.21 -8.25 15.56
N LEU A 276 17.34 -7.30 14.63
CA LEU A 276 17.11 -7.50 13.21
C LEU A 276 18.13 -8.44 12.57
N ASP A 277 19.41 -8.26 12.88
CA ASP A 277 20.51 -9.02 12.28
C ASP A 277 20.50 -10.50 12.67
N ARG A 278 19.78 -10.84 13.76
CA ARG A 278 19.52 -12.22 14.19
C ARG A 278 18.35 -12.88 13.47
N GLN A 279 17.58 -12.13 12.67
CA GLN A 279 16.43 -12.68 11.95
C GLN A 279 16.86 -13.43 10.69
N SER A 280 16.03 -14.37 10.23
CA SER A 280 16.23 -14.99 8.93
C SER A 280 16.08 -13.96 7.80
N PRO A 281 16.70 -14.20 6.62
CA PRO A 281 16.55 -13.31 5.46
C PRO A 281 15.07 -13.05 5.08
N THR A 282 14.20 -14.03 5.28
CA THR A 282 12.76 -13.93 5.03
C THR A 282 12.00 -13.06 6.04
N GLN A 283 12.52 -12.91 7.26
CA GLN A 283 11.90 -12.12 8.34
C GLN A 283 12.56 -10.74 8.51
N TRP A 284 13.76 -10.55 7.97
CA TRP A 284 14.52 -9.32 8.12
C TRP A 284 13.78 -8.10 7.55
N LEU A 285 13.32 -8.16 6.30
CA LEU A 285 12.64 -7.02 5.66
C LEU A 285 11.27 -6.70 6.28
N PRO A 286 10.38 -7.68 6.59
CA PRO A 286 9.16 -7.44 7.35
C PRO A 286 9.43 -6.79 8.71
N MET A 287 10.41 -7.29 9.46
CA MET A 287 10.79 -6.76 10.77
C MET A 287 11.37 -5.34 10.67
N LEU A 288 12.16 -5.06 9.63
CA LEU A 288 12.73 -3.73 9.41
C LEU A 288 11.64 -2.71 9.08
N ARG A 289 10.69 -3.09 8.23
CA ARG A 289 9.49 -2.26 7.98
C ARG A 289 8.70 -2.06 9.27
N ARG A 290 8.53 -3.09 10.10
CA ARG A 290 7.86 -2.96 11.41
C ARG A 290 8.57 -1.92 12.29
N PHE A 291 9.89 -1.99 12.42
CA PHE A 291 10.65 -0.98 13.16
C PHE A 291 10.57 0.40 12.53
N TYR A 292 10.62 0.51 11.21
CA TYR A 292 10.48 1.78 10.47
C TYR A 292 9.20 2.51 10.86
N PHE A 293 8.09 1.78 10.95
CA PHE A 293 6.80 2.35 11.33
C PHE A 293 6.65 2.53 12.83
N GLN A 294 7.15 1.62 13.66
CA GLN A 294 7.16 1.78 15.11
C GLN A 294 8.00 2.99 15.56
N TYR A 295 9.09 3.33 14.85
CA TYR A 295 9.91 4.52 15.13
C TYR A 295 9.21 5.83 14.79
N ARG A 296 8.39 5.82 13.75
CA ARG A 296 7.62 6.98 13.31
C ARG A 296 6.25 7.06 13.96
N MET A 297 5.92 6.06 14.77
CA MET A 297 4.71 6.03 15.55
C MET A 297 4.84 6.98 16.74
N PRO A 298 3.85 7.86 16.98
CA PRO A 298 3.85 8.74 18.15
C PRO A 298 4.03 7.95 19.46
N GLU A 299 4.85 8.46 20.37
CA GLU A 299 5.16 7.81 21.67
C GLU A 299 3.93 7.43 22.48
N MET A 300 2.84 8.21 22.40
CA MET A 300 1.58 7.87 23.05
C MET A 300 0.94 6.61 22.43
N ILE A 301 0.99 6.44 21.11
CA ILE A 301 0.55 5.21 20.45
C ILE A 301 1.49 4.07 20.84
N ARG A 302 2.81 4.29 20.83
CA ARG A 302 3.77 3.29 21.33
C ARG A 302 3.47 2.86 22.78
N ARG A 303 3.08 3.78 23.67
CA ARG A 303 2.61 3.49 25.05
C ARG A 303 1.25 2.80 25.09
N MET A 304 0.33 3.10 24.16
CA MET A 304 -0.95 2.39 24.00
C MET A 304 -0.77 0.99 23.40
N LEU A 305 0.33 0.74 22.67
CA LEU A 305 0.66 -0.51 22.00
C LEU A 305 1.61 -1.41 22.77
N GLY A 306 2.40 -0.86 23.69
CA GLY A 306 3.31 -1.64 24.52
C GLY A 306 2.54 -2.66 25.37
N PRO A 307 3.12 -3.83 25.67
CA PRO A 307 2.50 -4.78 26.59
C PRO A 307 2.20 -4.05 27.91
N GLN A 308 0.94 -4.13 28.36
CA GLN A 308 0.59 -3.64 29.69
C GLN A 308 1.44 -4.41 30.69
N LYS A 309 2.28 -3.71 31.46
CA LYS A 309 2.91 -4.34 32.61
C LYS A 309 1.75 -4.82 33.52
N PRO A 310 1.70 -6.10 33.88
CA PRO A 310 0.75 -6.54 34.89
C PRO A 310 1.03 -5.72 36.14
N SER A 311 -0.05 -5.17 36.71
CA SER A 311 -0.03 -4.46 38.00
C SER A 311 0.19 -5.47 39.12
#